data_AF-A0AAV6RCU8-F1
#
_entry.id   AF-A0AAV6RCU8-F1
#
_cell.length_a   1.000
_cell.length_b   1.000
_cell.length_c   1.000
_cell.angle_alpha   90.00
_cell.angle_beta   90.00
_cell.angle_gamma   90.00
#
_symmetry.space_group_name_H-M   'P 1'
#
loop_
_entity.id
_entity.type
_entity.pdbx_description
1 polymer ?
#
loop_
_entity_poly.entity_id
_entity_poly.type
_entity_poly.pdbx_seq_one_letter_code
_entity_poly.pdbx_strand_id
1 'polypeptide(L)'
;MLKFQEQLGQGCSPEESDTFQAQGSEILDQMLQCLEHLPKPMPQLEDYLDMIGLSVMFPRVEVFLIQGSPMDMLERPPMDEYFFHIAKLNQLLVLSQQLEEDVRHLGSHKYIAHQLSVIYQVISSFRGIQVFTEIKKDIEANFKQMKESLVNVEGSRHEPQLAAHYINWILEITQSLTSVVLSLPEELTNDLHQAVFFVSQFLS
;
A
#
# COMPACT_ATOMS: atom_id res chain seq x y z
N MET A 1 -19.91 11.62 -4.65
CA MET A 1 -19.65 11.46 -3.20
C MET A 1 -20.84 10.94 -2.42
N LEU A 2 -22.07 11.44 -2.62
CA LEU A 2 -23.25 10.97 -1.87
C LEU A 2 -23.60 9.48 -2.06
N LYS A 3 -23.43 8.91 -3.27
CA LYS A 3 -23.71 7.48 -3.51
C LYS A 3 -22.73 6.48 -2.86
N PHE A 4 -21.55 6.92 -2.44
CA PHE A 4 -20.55 6.05 -1.80
C PHE A 4 -20.75 5.99 -0.27
N GLN A 5 -21.45 6.97 0.31
CA GLN A 5 -21.77 7.00 1.74
C GLN A 5 -23.05 6.26 2.08
N GLU A 6 -24.02 6.11 1.15
CA GLU A 6 -25.24 5.34 1.40
C GLU A 6 -24.99 3.82 1.48
N GLN A 7 -23.93 3.31 0.82
CA GLN A 7 -23.54 1.90 0.93
C GLN A 7 -22.87 1.55 2.27
N LEU A 8 -22.41 2.54 3.04
CA LEU A 8 -21.84 2.32 4.38
C LEU A 8 -22.91 2.30 5.49
N GLY A 9 -24.17 2.66 5.17
CA GLY A 9 -25.28 2.79 6.13
C GLY A 9 -26.26 1.62 6.16
N GLN A 10 -26.17 0.67 5.23
CA GLN A 10 -26.94 -0.57 5.25
C GLN A 10 -26.03 -1.68 5.77
N GLY A 11 -26.30 -2.15 6.99
CA GLY A 11 -25.59 -3.27 7.63
C GLY A 11 -25.88 -4.63 7.01
N CYS A 12 -25.91 -4.71 5.67
CA CYS A 12 -25.78 -5.96 4.95
C CYS A 12 -24.28 -6.18 4.73
N SER A 13 -23.78 -7.37 5.06
CA SER A 13 -22.46 -7.79 4.62
C SER A 13 -22.34 -7.56 3.10
N PRO A 14 -21.20 -7.09 2.57
CA PRO A 14 -20.98 -6.97 1.12
C PRO A 14 -21.25 -8.27 0.32
N GLU A 15 -21.40 -9.38 1.02
CA GLU A 15 -21.47 -10.77 0.55
C GLU A 15 -22.79 -11.19 -0.11
N GLU A 16 -23.89 -10.43 0.05
CA GLU A 16 -25.20 -10.80 -0.52
C GLU A 16 -25.78 -9.76 -1.49
N SER A 17 -24.95 -8.86 -2.03
CA SER A 17 -25.43 -7.95 -3.06
C SER A 17 -25.62 -8.71 -4.38
N ASP A 18 -26.80 -8.57 -5.01
CA ASP A 18 -27.05 -9.03 -6.39
C ASP A 18 -25.95 -8.58 -7.36
N THR A 19 -25.31 -7.45 -7.06
CA THR A 19 -24.21 -6.89 -7.84
C THR A 19 -22.94 -7.75 -7.76
N PHE A 20 -22.63 -8.30 -6.57
CA PHE A 20 -21.48 -9.17 -6.37
C PHE A 20 -21.65 -10.49 -7.14
N GLN A 21 -22.83 -11.11 -7.05
CA GLN A 21 -23.11 -12.34 -7.79
C GLN A 21 -23.02 -12.13 -9.31
N ALA A 22 -23.59 -11.04 -9.83
CA ALA A 22 -23.52 -10.73 -11.25
C ALA A 22 -22.07 -10.55 -11.73
N GLN A 23 -21.26 -9.79 -10.98
CA GLN A 23 -19.85 -9.57 -11.32
C GLN A 23 -19.01 -10.84 -11.16
N GLY A 24 -19.26 -11.63 -10.11
CA GLY A 24 -18.60 -12.91 -9.89
C GLY A 24 -18.86 -13.88 -11.05
N SER A 25 -20.12 -14.02 -11.47
CA SER A 25 -20.50 -14.86 -12.61
C SER A 25 -19.82 -14.40 -13.90
N GLU A 26 -19.78 -13.09 -14.18
CA GLU A 26 -19.12 -12.55 -15.38
C GLU A 26 -17.62 -12.87 -15.40
N ILE A 27 -16.94 -12.73 -14.26
CA ILE A 27 -15.51 -13.06 -14.15
C ILE A 27 -15.28 -14.57 -14.34
N LEU A 28 -16.14 -15.42 -13.77
CA LEU A 28 -16.05 -16.87 -13.94
C LEU A 28 -16.24 -17.29 -15.41
N ASP A 29 -17.20 -16.68 -16.11
CA ASP A 29 -17.41 -16.92 -17.54
C ASP A 29 -16.16 -16.53 -18.35
N GLN A 30 -15.51 -15.42 -18.00
CA GLN A 30 -14.25 -15.02 -18.63
C GLN A 30 -13.11 -16.01 -18.34
N MET A 31 -13.01 -16.54 -17.11
CA MET A 31 -12.03 -17.57 -16.76
C MET A 31 -12.25 -18.86 -17.56
N LEU A 32 -13.51 -19.29 -17.70
CA LEU A 32 -13.88 -20.45 -18.50
C LEU A 32 -13.56 -20.25 -19.98
N GLN A 33 -13.84 -19.06 -20.54
CA GLN A 33 -13.44 -18.73 -21.91
C GLN A 33 -11.92 -18.81 -22.11
N CYS A 34 -11.12 -18.35 -21.14
CA CYS A 34 -9.66 -18.49 -21.21
C CYS A 34 -9.21 -19.96 -21.25
N LEU A 35 -9.89 -20.86 -20.53
CA LEU A 35 -9.59 -22.30 -20.52
C LEU A 35 -9.87 -22.98 -21.86
N GLU A 36 -10.84 -22.51 -22.64
CA GLU A 36 -11.18 -23.07 -23.96
C GLU A 36 -10.00 -23.01 -24.95
N HIS A 37 -9.03 -22.12 -24.69
CA HIS A 37 -7.84 -21.93 -25.51
C HIS A 37 -6.71 -22.91 -25.14
N LEU A 38 -6.86 -23.71 -24.08
CA LEU A 38 -5.85 -24.68 -23.65
C LEU A 38 -5.86 -25.98 -24.48
N PRO A 39 -4.73 -26.70 -24.55
CA PRO A 39 -4.66 -28.00 -25.22
C PRO A 39 -5.65 -29.02 -24.62
N LYS A 40 -6.20 -29.91 -25.46
CA LYS A 40 -7.10 -30.97 -25.00
C LYS A 40 -6.33 -32.12 -24.34
N PRO A 41 -6.87 -32.75 -23.28
CA PRO A 41 -8.16 -32.45 -22.64
C PRO A 41 -8.10 -31.17 -21.79
N MET A 42 -9.13 -30.34 -21.92
CA MET A 42 -9.25 -29.09 -21.18
C MET A 42 -9.41 -29.41 -19.68
N PRO A 43 -8.59 -28.83 -18.80
CA PRO A 43 -8.74 -29.02 -17.35
C PRO A 43 -10.02 -28.34 -16.86
N GLN A 44 -10.57 -28.80 -15.73
CA GLN A 44 -11.60 -28.03 -15.04
C GLN A 44 -10.97 -26.75 -14.45
N LEU A 45 -11.77 -25.71 -14.23
CA LEU A 45 -11.27 -24.44 -13.71
C LEU A 45 -10.64 -24.62 -12.32
N GLU A 46 -11.25 -25.41 -11.45
CA GLU A 46 -10.71 -25.78 -10.13
C GLU A 46 -9.33 -26.46 -10.26
N ASP A 47 -9.26 -27.53 -11.05
CA ASP A 47 -7.99 -28.25 -11.31
C ASP A 47 -6.90 -27.33 -11.87
N TYR A 48 -7.29 -26.39 -12.74
CA TYR A 48 -6.36 -25.44 -13.34
C TYR A 48 -5.83 -24.47 -12.28
N LEU A 49 -6.71 -23.86 -11.48
CA LEU A 49 -6.32 -22.94 -10.41
C LEU A 49 -5.42 -23.62 -9.37
N ASP A 50 -5.68 -24.89 -9.05
CA ASP A 50 -4.83 -25.71 -8.19
C ASP A 50 -3.45 -25.97 -8.81
N MET A 51 -3.43 -26.41 -10.07
CA MET A 51 -2.19 -26.74 -10.78
C MET A 51 -1.22 -25.56 -10.85
N ILE A 52 -1.72 -24.35 -11.07
CA ILE A 52 -0.92 -23.12 -11.10
C ILE A 52 -0.81 -22.44 -9.74
N GLY A 53 -1.40 -22.98 -8.67
CA GLY A 53 -1.28 -22.46 -7.30
C GLY A 53 -2.11 -21.20 -7.01
N LEU A 54 -3.03 -20.81 -7.90
CA LEU A 54 -3.91 -19.65 -7.69
C LEU A 54 -4.95 -19.91 -6.60
N SER A 55 -5.35 -21.15 -6.36
CA SER A 55 -6.25 -21.52 -5.26
C SER A 55 -5.66 -21.17 -3.88
N VAL A 56 -4.35 -21.40 -3.71
CA VAL A 56 -3.62 -21.02 -2.48
C VAL A 56 -3.55 -19.50 -2.30
N MET A 57 -3.36 -18.76 -3.40
CA MET A 57 -3.23 -17.29 -3.35
C MET A 57 -4.59 -16.59 -3.17
N PHE A 58 -5.65 -17.15 -3.76
CA PHE A 58 -7.00 -16.61 -3.79
C PHE A 58 -8.04 -17.65 -3.33
N PRO A 59 -7.96 -18.15 -2.09
CA PRO A 59 -8.83 -19.24 -1.59
C PRO A 59 -10.32 -18.89 -1.61
N ARG A 60 -10.68 -17.59 -1.60
CA ARG A 60 -12.08 -17.13 -1.74
C ARG A 60 -12.68 -17.49 -3.10
N VAL A 61 -11.86 -17.52 -4.15
CA VAL A 61 -12.31 -17.89 -5.49
C VAL A 61 -12.61 -19.39 -5.54
N GLU A 62 -11.72 -20.21 -4.98
CA GLU A 62 -11.90 -21.67 -4.90
C GLU A 62 -13.17 -22.04 -4.12
N VAL A 63 -13.37 -21.45 -2.94
CA VAL A 63 -14.58 -21.70 -2.15
C VAL A 63 -15.84 -21.23 -2.89
N PHE A 64 -15.79 -20.09 -3.56
CA PHE A 64 -16.92 -19.60 -4.36
C PHE A 64 -17.25 -20.54 -5.52
N LEU A 65 -16.25 -21.12 -6.19
CA LEU A 65 -16.45 -22.11 -7.26
C LEU A 65 -17.17 -23.36 -6.75
N ILE A 66 -16.73 -23.88 -5.60
CA ILE A 66 -17.28 -25.11 -5.02
C ILE A 66 -18.69 -24.90 -4.46
N GLN A 67 -18.94 -23.76 -3.81
CA GLN A 67 -20.18 -23.54 -3.05
C GLN A 67 -21.21 -22.66 -3.76
N GLY A 68 -20.81 -21.95 -4.83
CA GLY A 68 -21.66 -21.00 -5.54
C GLY A 68 -22.05 -19.76 -4.72
N SER A 69 -21.40 -19.55 -3.57
CA SER A 69 -21.67 -18.42 -2.67
C SER A 69 -20.39 -18.00 -1.94
N PRO A 70 -20.25 -16.72 -1.60
CA PRO A 70 -19.10 -16.25 -0.82
C PRO A 70 -19.18 -16.81 0.60
N MET A 71 -18.02 -17.12 1.17
CA MET A 71 -17.89 -17.47 2.58
C MET A 71 -16.76 -16.71 3.25
N ASP A 72 -16.98 -16.46 4.53
CA ASP A 72 -15.95 -16.02 5.45
C ASP A 72 -14.81 -17.03 5.54
N MET A 73 -13.59 -16.52 5.47
CA MET A 73 -12.38 -17.32 5.62
C MET A 73 -11.96 -17.37 7.09
N LEU A 74 -11.63 -18.56 7.58
CA LEU A 74 -11.10 -18.76 8.93
C LEU A 74 -9.72 -18.11 9.09
N GLU A 75 -8.90 -18.17 8.04
CA GLU A 75 -7.58 -17.56 7.98
C GLU A 75 -7.55 -16.44 6.94
N ARG A 76 -6.70 -15.44 7.17
CA ARG A 76 -6.58 -14.31 6.24
C ARG A 76 -5.88 -14.77 4.96
N PRO A 77 -6.48 -14.60 3.77
CA PRO A 77 -5.86 -14.99 2.51
C PRO A 77 -4.50 -14.31 2.28
N PRO A 78 -3.52 -15.00 1.65
CA PRO A 78 -2.19 -14.44 1.43
C PRO A 78 -2.17 -13.10 0.65
N MET A 79 -3.07 -12.95 -0.32
CA MET A 79 -3.13 -11.74 -1.16
C MET A 79 -3.84 -10.54 -0.52
N ASP A 80 -4.56 -10.73 0.58
CA ASP A 80 -5.31 -9.63 1.22
C ASP A 80 -4.39 -8.52 1.74
N GLU A 81 -3.19 -8.87 2.23
CA GLU A 81 -2.23 -7.90 2.75
C GLU A 81 -1.27 -7.38 1.67
N TYR A 82 -1.10 -8.12 0.56
CA TYR A 82 -0.19 -7.78 -0.52
C TYR A 82 -0.44 -6.37 -1.07
N PHE A 83 -1.66 -6.09 -1.53
CA PHE A 83 -1.98 -4.80 -2.15
C PHE A 83 -1.87 -3.65 -1.17
N PHE A 84 -2.31 -3.86 0.07
CA PHE A 84 -2.19 -2.86 1.13
C PHE A 84 -0.73 -2.57 1.45
N HIS A 85 0.12 -3.59 1.48
CA HIS A 85 1.54 -3.44 1.76
C HIS A 85 2.29 -2.71 0.64
N ILE A 86 2.06 -3.09 -0.62
CA ILE A 86 2.58 -2.39 -1.79
C ILE A 86 2.09 -0.93 -1.82
N ALA A 87 0.81 -0.68 -1.49
CA ALA A 87 0.27 0.66 -1.42
C ALA A 87 1.00 1.53 -0.37
N LYS A 88 1.28 1.00 0.83
CA LYS A 88 2.05 1.71 1.86
C LYS A 88 3.47 2.02 1.40
N LEU A 89 4.16 1.05 0.77
CA LEU A 89 5.51 1.25 0.22
C LEU A 89 5.53 2.36 -0.83
N ASN A 90 4.60 2.31 -1.78
CA ASN A 90 4.45 3.34 -2.81
C ASN A 90 4.10 4.70 -2.21
N GLN A 91 3.21 4.74 -1.23
CA GLN A 91 2.84 5.96 -0.52
C GLN A 91 4.07 6.58 0.16
N LEU A 92 4.89 5.78 0.84
CA LEU A 92 6.10 6.25 1.48
C LEU A 92 7.09 6.82 0.45
N LEU A 93 7.32 6.10 -0.65
CA LEU A 93 8.21 6.54 -1.72
C LEU A 93 7.78 7.89 -2.33
N VAL A 94 6.52 8.00 -2.72
CA VAL A 94 5.98 9.21 -3.37
C VAL A 94 6.02 10.40 -2.41
N LEU A 95 5.63 10.21 -1.15
CA LEU A 95 5.67 11.29 -0.17
C LEU A 95 7.10 11.74 0.13
N SER A 96 8.07 10.81 0.22
CA SER A 96 9.48 11.15 0.39
C SER A 96 10.01 11.98 -0.78
N GLN A 97 9.74 11.55 -2.02
CA GLN A 97 10.15 12.29 -3.23
C GLN A 97 9.49 13.67 -3.32
N GLN A 98 8.19 13.75 -3.00
CA GLN A 98 7.47 15.02 -2.99
C GLN A 98 8.03 15.99 -1.96
N LEU A 99 8.28 15.53 -0.73
CA LEU A 99 8.86 16.37 0.32
C LEU A 99 10.28 16.83 -0.06
N GLU A 100 11.06 15.94 -0.67
CA GLU A 100 12.40 16.27 -1.15
C GLU A 100 12.38 17.40 -2.20
N GLU A 101 11.47 17.31 -3.16
CA GLU A 101 11.27 18.33 -4.19
C GLU A 101 10.80 19.65 -3.58
N ASP A 102 9.84 19.58 -2.65
CA ASP A 102 9.24 20.75 -2.04
C ASP A 102 10.23 21.54 -1.19
N VAL A 103 11.09 20.86 -0.44
CA VAL A 103 12.14 21.49 0.38
C VAL A 103 13.22 22.17 -0.46
N ARG A 104 13.44 21.71 -1.70
CA ARG A 104 14.45 22.33 -2.58
C ARG A 104 13.92 23.50 -3.39
N HIS A 105 12.65 23.43 -3.81
CA HIS A 105 12.16 24.29 -4.87
C HIS A 105 11.01 25.21 -4.46
N LEU A 106 10.35 24.99 -3.31
CA LEU A 106 9.27 25.89 -2.90
C LEU A 106 9.79 27.22 -2.37
N GLY A 107 9.18 28.29 -2.87
CA GLY A 107 9.36 29.65 -2.32
C GLY A 107 8.73 29.85 -0.93
N SER A 108 8.02 28.85 -0.38
CA SER A 108 7.43 28.87 0.97
C SER A 108 7.39 27.47 1.56
N HIS A 109 7.89 27.32 2.79
CA HIS A 109 8.00 26.06 3.51
C HIS A 109 6.92 25.83 4.57
N LYS A 110 5.81 26.58 4.50
CA LYS A 110 4.72 26.54 5.51
C LYS A 110 4.07 25.16 5.71
N TYR A 111 4.14 24.27 4.71
CA TYR A 111 3.54 22.94 4.75
C TYR A 111 4.52 21.80 5.03
N ILE A 112 5.82 22.08 5.12
CA ILE A 112 6.84 21.04 5.31
C ILE A 112 6.61 20.24 6.59
N ALA A 113 6.27 20.91 7.69
CA ALA A 113 5.94 20.24 8.95
C ALA A 113 4.75 19.28 8.83
N HIS A 114 3.74 19.64 8.02
CA HIS A 114 2.60 18.77 7.77
C HIS A 114 3.01 17.54 6.93
N GLN A 115 3.72 17.77 5.83
CA GLN A 115 4.19 16.69 4.95
C GLN A 115 5.07 15.68 5.69
N LEU A 116 6.01 16.17 6.51
CA LEU A 116 6.86 15.31 7.34
C LEU A 116 6.04 14.51 8.38
N SER A 117 4.96 15.10 8.92
CA SER A 117 4.04 14.39 9.82
C SER A 117 3.30 13.25 9.13
N VAL A 118 2.90 13.44 7.86
CA VAL A 118 2.24 12.39 7.06
C VAL A 118 3.23 11.25 6.80
N ILE A 119 4.48 11.55 6.43
CA ILE A 119 5.54 10.55 6.27
C ILE A 119 5.75 9.79 7.59
N TYR A 120 5.87 10.49 8.72
CA TYR A 120 6.02 9.87 10.03
C TYR A 120 4.86 8.89 10.35
N GLN A 121 3.62 9.26 10.01
CA GLN A 121 2.46 8.39 10.19
C GLN A 121 2.54 7.12 9.32
N VAL A 122 2.96 7.26 8.06
CA VAL A 122 3.15 6.12 7.15
C VAL A 122 4.25 5.20 7.68
N ILE A 123 5.41 5.74 8.07
CA ILE A 123 6.51 4.96 8.67
C ILE A 123 6.05 4.24 9.95
N SER A 124 5.22 4.89 10.77
CA SER A 124 4.68 4.32 12.00
C SER A 124 3.70 3.16 11.77
N SER A 125 3.14 3.03 10.56
CA SER A 125 2.28 1.89 10.19
C SER A 125 3.08 0.61 9.93
N PHE A 126 4.38 0.71 9.70
CA PHE A 126 5.26 -0.44 9.55
C PHE A 126 5.75 -0.96 10.91
N ARG A 127 5.94 -2.27 11.00
CA ARG A 127 6.41 -2.96 12.22
C ARG A 127 7.72 -3.68 11.92
N GLY A 128 8.59 -3.79 12.92
CA GLY A 128 9.79 -4.63 12.84
C GLY A 128 10.96 -4.09 12.01
N ILE A 129 10.87 -2.87 11.46
CA ILE A 129 11.93 -2.29 10.62
C ILE A 129 12.77 -1.33 11.44
N GLN A 130 14.03 -1.70 11.66
CA GLN A 130 14.96 -0.96 12.51
C GLN A 130 15.24 0.45 11.96
N VAL A 131 15.53 0.56 10.67
CA VAL A 131 15.85 1.87 10.03
C VAL A 131 14.68 2.85 10.17
N PHE A 132 13.45 2.38 10.01
CA PHE A 132 12.25 3.19 10.23
C PHE A 132 12.08 3.62 11.69
N THR A 133 12.51 2.79 12.63
CA THR A 133 12.51 3.14 14.06
C THR A 133 13.52 4.24 14.37
N GLU A 134 14.69 4.20 13.74
CA GLU A 134 15.72 5.23 13.88
C GLU A 134 15.27 6.56 13.28
N ILE A 135 14.71 6.54 12.07
CA ILE A 135 14.16 7.73 11.41
C ILE A 135 13.03 8.35 12.24
N LYS A 136 12.12 7.53 12.81
CA LYS A 136 11.05 8.06 13.68
C LYS A 136 11.59 8.82 14.88
N LYS A 137 12.59 8.26 15.57
CA LYS A 137 13.23 8.91 16.72
C LYS A 137 13.91 10.22 16.33
N ASP A 138 14.55 10.24 15.17
CA ASP A 138 15.19 11.44 14.66
C ASP A 138 14.18 12.54 14.29
N ILE A 139 13.05 12.17 13.67
CA ILE A 139 11.91 13.07 13.46
C ILE A 139 11.41 13.62 14.80
N GLU A 140 11.12 12.75 15.77
CA GLU A 140 10.60 13.16 17.09
C GLU A 140 11.53 14.14 17.82
N ALA A 141 12.85 13.95 17.71
CA ALA A 141 13.84 14.80 18.37
C ALA A 141 13.89 16.22 17.78
N ASN A 142 13.74 16.36 16.46
CA ASN A 142 13.96 17.63 15.75
C ASN A 142 12.66 18.35 15.36
N PHE A 143 11.53 17.64 15.25
CA PHE A 143 10.29 18.13 14.66
C PHE A 143 9.77 19.41 15.32
N LYS A 144 9.80 19.47 16.66
CA LYS A 144 9.28 20.62 17.41
C LYS A 144 10.04 21.90 17.07
N GLN A 145 11.37 21.86 17.15
CA GLN A 145 12.23 23.03 16.89
C GLN A 145 12.14 23.46 15.42
N MET A 146 12.13 22.50 14.49
CA MET A 146 11.92 22.78 13.07
C MET A 146 10.58 23.47 12.83
N LYS A 147 9.49 22.95 13.39
CA LYS A 147 8.15 23.54 13.25
C LYS A 147 8.07 24.95 13.84
N GLU A 148 8.70 25.18 14.98
CA GLU A 148 8.78 26.51 15.61
C GLU A 148 9.54 27.51 14.73
N SER A 149 10.58 27.06 14.00
CA SER A 149 11.33 27.92 13.06
C SER A 149 10.49 28.41 11.86
N LEU A 150 9.38 27.74 11.56
CA LEU A 150 8.45 28.08 10.47
C LEU A 150 7.30 29.00 10.91
N VAL A 151 7.22 29.37 12.19
CA VAL A 151 6.19 30.30 12.67
C VAL A 151 6.52 31.71 12.18
N ASN A 152 5.62 32.30 11.41
CA ASN A 152 5.77 33.68 10.95
C ASN A 152 5.86 34.63 12.16
N VAL A 153 6.96 35.38 12.24
CA VAL A 153 7.06 36.51 13.18
C VAL A 153 6.04 37.57 12.76
N GLU A 154 5.19 38.00 13.68
CA GLU A 154 4.18 39.05 13.42
C GLU A 154 4.85 40.29 12.80
N GLY A 155 4.39 40.68 11.61
CA GLY A 155 4.94 41.82 10.85
C GLY A 155 5.97 41.47 9.76
N SER A 156 6.38 40.20 9.65
CA SER A 156 7.20 39.70 8.53
C SER A 156 6.42 39.73 7.21
N ARG A 157 7.02 40.30 6.16
CA ARG A 157 6.54 40.18 4.76
C ARG A 157 7.11 38.96 4.03
N HIS A 158 8.01 38.22 4.66
CA HIS A 158 8.68 37.08 4.04
C HIS A 158 7.89 35.80 4.32
N GLU A 159 7.72 34.98 3.28
CA GLU A 159 7.20 33.62 3.39
C GLU A 159 8.10 32.79 4.33
N PRO A 160 7.53 31.88 5.14
CA PRO A 160 8.31 31.06 6.06
C PRO A 160 9.25 30.15 5.28
N GLN A 161 10.51 30.13 5.69
CA GLN A 161 11.59 29.41 5.03
C GLN A 161 12.35 28.60 6.06
N LEU A 162 12.66 27.34 5.75
CA LEU A 162 13.50 26.51 6.59
C LEU A 162 14.93 27.03 6.61
N ALA A 163 15.58 26.92 7.77
CA ALA A 163 17.02 27.08 7.87
C ALA A 163 17.74 25.94 7.11
N ALA A 164 18.91 26.23 6.56
CA ALA A 164 19.67 25.29 5.72
C ALA A 164 19.95 23.94 6.39
N HIS A 165 20.14 23.91 7.71
CA HIS A 165 20.36 22.66 8.43
C HIS A 165 19.11 21.77 8.47
N TYR A 166 17.91 22.34 8.60
CA TYR A 166 16.66 21.56 8.51
C TYR A 166 16.36 21.12 7.09
N ILE A 167 16.75 21.90 6.08
CA ILE A 167 16.71 21.48 4.68
C ILE A 167 17.56 20.22 4.51
N ASN A 168 18.84 20.27 4.86
CA ASN A 168 19.74 19.12 4.71
C ASN A 168 19.26 17.90 5.49
N TRP A 169 18.82 18.11 6.74
CA TRP A 169 18.26 17.06 7.58
C TRP A 169 17.05 16.34 6.94
N ILE A 170 16.10 17.10 6.40
CA ILE A 170 14.94 16.50 5.72
C ILE A 170 15.39 15.77 4.45
N LEU A 171 16.34 16.31 3.68
CA LEU A 171 16.88 15.63 2.50
C LEU A 171 17.56 14.31 2.84
N GLU A 172 18.29 14.24 3.97
CA GLU A 172 18.88 12.99 4.46
C GLU A 172 17.81 11.97 4.83
N ILE A 173 16.73 12.40 5.50
CA ILE A 173 15.57 11.55 5.80
C ILE A 173 14.92 11.02 4.53
N THR A 174 14.58 11.88 3.56
CA THR A 174 13.88 11.46 2.34
C THR A 174 14.73 10.52 1.50
N GLN A 175 16.04 10.79 1.38
CA GLN A 175 16.97 9.91 0.67
C GLN A 175 17.10 8.55 1.35
N SER A 176 17.20 8.51 2.68
CA SER A 176 17.27 7.27 3.45
C SER A 176 16.00 6.42 3.24
N LEU A 177 14.81 7.04 3.34
CA LEU A 177 13.54 6.38 3.11
C LEU A 177 13.41 5.84 1.68
N THR A 178 13.72 6.66 0.68
CA THR A 178 13.71 6.24 -0.73
C THR A 178 14.67 5.09 -0.97
N SER A 179 15.88 5.14 -0.42
CA SER A 179 16.86 4.06 -0.53
C SER A 179 16.36 2.75 0.08
N VAL A 180 15.78 2.78 1.28
CA VAL A 180 15.24 1.60 1.96
C VAL A 180 14.05 1.01 1.19
N VAL A 181 13.13 1.85 0.72
CA VAL A 181 11.96 1.36 -0.04
C VAL A 181 12.38 0.76 -1.37
N LEU A 182 13.34 1.35 -2.07
CA LEU A 182 13.80 0.86 -3.38
C LEU A 182 14.71 -0.37 -3.27
N SER A 183 15.44 -0.54 -2.17
CA SER A 183 16.27 -1.73 -1.95
C SER A 183 15.46 -2.97 -1.54
N LEU A 184 14.20 -2.77 -1.12
CA LEU A 184 13.25 -3.83 -0.75
C LEU A 184 13.91 -4.90 0.16
N PRO A 185 14.42 -4.50 1.35
CA PRO A 185 15.05 -5.42 2.27
C PRO A 185 14.05 -6.46 2.78
N GLU A 186 14.57 -7.58 3.29
CA GLU A 186 13.76 -8.75 3.70
C GLU A 186 12.67 -8.36 4.71
N GLU A 187 12.97 -7.48 5.65
CA GLU A 187 12.01 -6.98 6.65
C GLU A 187 10.82 -6.24 6.03
N LEU A 188 11.00 -5.66 4.83
CA LEU A 188 9.95 -5.04 4.04
C LEU A 188 9.24 -6.00 3.10
N THR A 189 9.81 -7.16 2.78
CA THR A 189 9.23 -8.13 1.85
C THR A 189 8.68 -9.38 2.51
N ASN A 190 8.88 -9.56 3.81
CA ASN A 190 8.40 -10.74 4.56
C ASN A 190 6.89 -10.97 4.36
N ASP A 191 6.08 -9.92 4.48
CA ASP A 191 4.63 -10.00 4.28
C ASP A 191 4.26 -10.25 2.81
N LEU A 192 5.20 -10.06 1.88
CA LEU A 192 5.05 -10.30 0.44
C LEU A 192 5.57 -11.69 0.03
N HIS A 193 6.16 -12.47 0.94
CA HIS A 193 6.91 -13.66 0.58
C HIS A 193 6.09 -14.66 -0.24
N GLN A 194 4.83 -14.91 0.13
CA GLN A 194 3.95 -15.82 -0.61
C GLN A 194 3.67 -15.33 -2.04
N ALA A 195 3.42 -14.03 -2.21
CA ALA A 195 3.18 -13.44 -3.53
C ALA A 195 4.44 -13.43 -4.39
N VAL A 196 5.59 -13.10 -3.82
CA VAL A 196 6.89 -13.11 -4.52
C VAL A 196 7.26 -14.53 -4.93
N PHE A 197 7.10 -15.49 -4.00
CA PHE A 197 7.33 -16.91 -4.27
C PHE A 197 6.45 -17.39 -5.42
N PHE A 198 5.14 -17.13 -5.34
CA PHE A 198 4.20 -17.46 -6.41
C PHE A 198 4.63 -16.89 -7.77
N VAL A 199 4.91 -15.58 -7.86
CA VAL A 199 5.31 -14.94 -9.14
C VAL A 199 6.63 -15.50 -9.67
N SER A 200 7.60 -15.78 -8.81
CA SER A 200 8.91 -16.31 -9.21
C SER A 200 8.83 -17.70 -9.88
N GLN A 201 7.81 -18.49 -9.56
CA GLN A 201 7.59 -19.79 -10.20
C GLN A 201 7.20 -19.67 -11.69
N PHE A 202 6.63 -18.54 -12.11
CA PHE A 202 6.22 -18.29 -13.50
C PHE A 202 7.30 -17.58 -14.35
N LEU A 203 8.29 -16.98 -13.71
CA LEU A 203 9.39 -16.27 -14.37
C LEU A 203 10.64 -17.16 -14.57
N SER A 204 10.57 -18.42 -14.15
CA SER A 204 11.62 -19.45 -14.30
C SER A 204 11.45 -20.22 -15.60
#